data_AF-A0A970DMR2-F1
#
_entry.id   AF-A0A970DMR2-F1
#
_cell.length_a   1.000
_cell.length_b   1.000
_cell.length_c   1.000
_cell.angle_alpha   90.00
_cell.angle_beta   90.00
_cell.angle_gamma   90.00
#
_symmetry.space_group_name_H-M   'P 1'
#
loop_
_entity.id
_entity.type
_entity.pdbx_description
1 polymer ?
#
loop_
_entity_poly.entity_id
_entity_poly.type
_entity_poly.pdbx_seq_one_letter_code
_entity_poly.pdbx_strand_id
1 'polypeptide(L)'
;MTTNEIRKYLENLVDESIGKTLKETNAIKHVGIDEEKSLVILIINIGKAGGEPEAKLRREIAKIVKLQLGFKGVKIQFQEQRKIDSIINRKVKFIVITSGKGGVGKSTISANIAYALTRKGQKVGLIDADIYGSSIPKILDVPHSYPRGTADGKIIPFK
;
A
#
# COMPACT_ATOMS: atom_id res chain seq x y z
N MET A 1 -12.42 4.49 -30.32
CA MET A 1 -11.62 3.79 -29.30
C MET A 1 -12.03 4.30 -27.94
N THR A 2 -12.30 3.42 -26.99
CA THR A 2 -12.80 3.79 -25.66
C THR A 2 -11.66 3.94 -24.64
N THR A 3 -11.90 4.68 -23.57
CA THR A 3 -10.95 4.81 -22.45
C THR A 3 -10.62 3.46 -21.80
N ASN A 4 -11.57 2.52 -21.79
CA ASN A 4 -11.37 1.16 -21.29
C ASN A 4 -10.45 0.33 -22.19
N GLU A 5 -10.53 0.49 -23.52
CA GLU A 5 -9.61 -0.17 -24.45
C GLU A 5 -8.18 0.33 -24.26
N ILE A 6 -8.00 1.66 -24.19
CA ILE A 6 -6.68 2.26 -23.93
C ILE A 6 -6.09 1.71 -22.63
N ARG A 7 -6.89 1.62 -21.56
CA ARG A 7 -6.43 1.05 -20.28
C ARG A 7 -5.91 -0.38 -20.45
N LYS A 8 -6.61 -1.25 -21.19
CA LYS A 8 -6.19 -2.65 -21.42
C LYS A 8 -4.82 -2.77 -22.10
N TYR A 9 -4.49 -1.87 -23.03
CA TYR A 9 -3.18 -1.86 -23.69
C TYR A 9 -2.03 -1.50 -22.73
N LEU A 10 -2.31 -0.71 -21.69
CA LEU A 10 -1.30 -0.20 -20.76
C LEU A 10 -1.16 -1.06 -19.49
N GLU A 11 -2.17 -1.87 -19.16
CA GLU A 11 -2.23 -2.66 -17.92
C GLU A 11 -1.01 -3.57 -17.68
N ASN A 12 -0.43 -4.12 -18.75
CA ASN A 12 0.70 -5.07 -18.67
C ASN A 12 2.08 -4.38 -18.65
N LEU A 13 2.15 -3.06 -18.77
CA LEU A 13 3.42 -2.35 -18.64
C LEU A 13 3.94 -2.46 -17.21
N VAL A 14 5.27 -2.55 -17.06
CA VAL A 14 5.93 -2.73 -15.77
C VAL A 14 6.48 -1.40 -15.26
N ASP A 15 6.16 -1.07 -14.02
CA ASP A 15 6.89 -0.05 -13.28
C ASP A 15 8.15 -0.69 -12.66
N GLU A 16 9.30 -0.46 -13.31
CA GLU A 16 10.59 -1.00 -12.88
C GLU A 16 11.03 -0.53 -11.49
N SER A 17 10.49 0.61 -11.00
CA SER A 17 10.81 1.09 -9.66
C SER A 17 10.31 0.14 -8.56
N ILE A 18 9.30 -0.69 -8.86
CA ILE A 18 8.67 -1.61 -7.92
C ILE A 18 8.55 -3.04 -8.45
N GLY A 19 8.92 -3.28 -9.71
CA GLY A 19 8.91 -4.59 -10.36
C GLY A 19 7.51 -5.20 -10.51
N LYS A 20 6.48 -4.36 -10.65
CA LYS A 20 5.08 -4.79 -10.80
C LYS A 20 4.43 -4.13 -12.01
N THR A 21 3.44 -4.80 -12.58
CA THR A 21 2.64 -4.24 -13.67
C THR A 21 1.72 -3.12 -13.18
N LEU A 22 1.31 -2.23 -14.09
CA LEU A 22 0.33 -1.18 -13.80
C LEU A 22 -1.02 -1.75 -13.34
N LYS A 23 -1.36 -2.97 -13.77
CA LYS A 23 -2.54 -3.71 -13.32
C LYS A 23 -2.44 -4.16 -11.87
N GLU A 24 -1.32 -4.77 -11.48
CA GLU A 24 -1.11 -5.30 -10.12
C GLU A 24 -1.16 -4.21 -9.05
N THR A 25 -0.77 -2.99 -9.40
CA THR A 25 -0.78 -1.84 -8.49
C THR A 25 -2.01 -0.94 -8.65
N ASN A 26 -2.92 -1.27 -9.58
CA ASN A 26 -4.02 -0.39 -9.99
C ASN A 26 -3.52 1.04 -10.25
N ALA A 27 -2.39 1.16 -10.96
CA ALA A 27 -1.65 2.39 -11.14
C ALA A 27 -2.37 3.43 -12.02
N ILE A 28 -3.15 2.99 -13.01
CA ILE A 28 -3.83 3.87 -13.97
C ILE A 28 -5.07 4.49 -13.32
N LYS A 29 -4.91 5.68 -12.72
CA LYS A 29 -5.98 6.40 -12.00
C LYS A 29 -6.96 7.09 -12.93
N HIS A 30 -6.47 7.63 -14.03
CA HIS A 30 -7.30 8.34 -14.99
C HIS A 30 -6.87 8.04 -16.42
N VAL A 31 -7.86 7.88 -17.30
CA VAL A 31 -7.70 7.82 -18.75
C VAL A 31 -8.75 8.75 -19.35
N GLY A 32 -8.28 9.80 -20.02
CA GLY A 32 -9.10 10.76 -20.75
C GLY A 32 -8.67 10.83 -22.22
N ILE A 33 -9.59 11.24 -23.08
CA ILE A 33 -9.34 11.48 -24.50
C ILE A 33 -9.78 12.91 -24.80
N ASP A 34 -8.87 13.71 -25.35
CA ASP A 34 -9.17 15.00 -25.97
C ASP A 34 -9.37 14.73 -27.46
N GLU A 35 -10.62 14.67 -27.90
CA GLU A 35 -10.99 14.33 -29.27
C GLU A 35 -10.54 15.38 -30.28
N GLU A 36 -10.65 16.67 -29.93
CA GLU A 36 -10.25 17.78 -30.80
C GLU A 36 -8.75 17.75 -31.11
N LYS A 37 -7.92 17.53 -30.08
CA LYS A 37 -6.46 17.50 -30.24
C LYS A 37 -5.91 16.11 -30.52
N SER A 38 -6.75 15.08 -30.49
CA SER A 38 -6.37 13.67 -30.60
C SER A 38 -5.26 13.31 -29.59
N LEU A 39 -5.47 13.68 -28.32
CA LEU A 39 -4.53 13.43 -27.23
C LEU A 39 -5.13 12.50 -26.19
N VAL A 40 -4.32 11.58 -25.67
CA VAL A 40 -4.66 10.78 -24.49
C VAL A 40 -4.09 11.46 -23.24
N ILE A 41 -4.91 11.59 -22.20
CA ILE A 41 -4.52 12.15 -20.90
C ILE A 41 -4.49 11.02 -19.88
N LEU A 42 -3.33 10.81 -19.24
CA LEU A 42 -3.10 9.73 -18.29
C LEU A 42 -2.62 10.29 -16.95
N ILE A 43 -3.21 9.79 -15.86
CA ILE A 43 -2.67 9.93 -14.51
C ILE A 43 -2.29 8.53 -14.03
N ILE A 44 -1.00 8.33 -13.75
CA ILE A 44 -0.44 7.03 -13.38
C ILE A 44 0.33 7.15 -12.07
N ASN A 45 -0.01 6.29 -11.11
CA ASN A 45 0.75 6.15 -9.87
C ASN A 45 1.95 5.23 -10.10
N ILE A 46 3.14 5.66 -9.70
CA ILE A 46 4.38 4.89 -9.80
C ILE A 46 5.09 4.85 -8.45
N GLY A 47 5.95 3.86 -8.22
CA GLY A 47 6.63 3.69 -6.94
C GLY A 47 7.71 4.72 -6.66
N LYS A 48 8.37 5.23 -7.70
CA LYS A 48 9.36 6.31 -7.60
C LYS A 48 9.23 7.25 -8.78
N ALA A 49 9.06 8.55 -8.50
CA ALA A 49 9.08 9.57 -9.55
C ALA A 49 10.51 9.99 -9.93
N GLY A 50 10.68 10.33 -11.20
CA GLY A 50 11.95 10.75 -11.79
C GLY A 50 12.92 9.62 -12.13
N GLY A 51 13.95 9.97 -12.89
CA GLY A 51 15.01 9.05 -13.32
C GLY A 51 14.63 8.15 -14.49
N GLU A 52 15.50 7.19 -14.77
CA GLU A 52 15.38 6.29 -15.93
C GLU A 52 14.13 5.40 -15.93
N PRO A 53 13.67 4.82 -14.79
CA PRO A 53 12.46 4.01 -14.77
C PRO A 53 11.21 4.76 -15.27
N GLU A 54 11.01 6.00 -14.79
CA GLU A 54 9.89 6.84 -15.26
C GLU A 54 10.06 7.19 -16.74
N ALA A 55 11.26 7.58 -17.16
CA ALA A 55 11.53 7.97 -18.55
C ALA A 55 11.33 6.79 -19.53
N LYS A 56 11.68 5.57 -19.13
CA LYS A 56 11.45 4.35 -19.91
C LYS A 56 9.95 4.05 -20.02
N LEU A 57 9.23 4.04 -18.90
CA LEU A 57 7.77 3.83 -18.89
C LEU A 57 7.04 4.88 -19.74
N ARG A 58 7.45 6.16 -19.63
CA ARG A 58 6.92 7.26 -20.44
C ARG A 58 7.09 7.01 -21.93
N ARG A 59 8.27 6.55 -22.36
CA ARG A 59 8.56 6.23 -23.77
C ARG A 59 7.71 5.05 -24.27
N GLU A 60 7.56 4.00 -23.47
CA GLU A 60 6.75 2.84 -23.84
C GLU A 60 5.27 3.22 -24.00
N ILE A 61 4.70 3.96 -23.05
CA ILE A 61 3.32 4.46 -23.14
C ILE A 61 3.15 5.33 -24.39
N ALA A 62 4.07 6.27 -24.63
CA ALA A 62 4.01 7.14 -25.79
C ALA A 62 4.10 6.35 -27.10
N LYS A 63 4.92 5.30 -27.16
CA LYS A 63 5.03 4.41 -28.33
C LYS A 63 3.72 3.68 -28.59
N ILE A 64 3.10 3.10 -27.57
CA ILE A 64 1.81 2.40 -27.69
C ILE A 64 0.72 3.38 -28.15
N VAL A 65 0.59 4.52 -27.46
CA VAL A 65 -0.46 5.50 -27.74
C VAL A 65 -0.34 6.12 -29.14
N LYS A 66 0.88 6.42 -29.60
CA LYS A 66 1.08 7.03 -30.92
C LYS A 66 1.08 6.01 -32.06
N LEU A 67 1.84 4.91 -31.92
CA LEU A 67 2.08 3.99 -33.03
C LEU A 67 1.03 2.89 -33.15
N GLN A 68 0.55 2.34 -32.03
CA GLN A 68 -0.44 1.26 -32.05
C GLN A 68 -1.86 1.79 -32.01
N LEU A 69 -2.08 2.86 -31.26
CA LEU A 69 -3.41 3.44 -31.03
C LEU A 69 -3.72 4.65 -31.93
N GLY A 70 -2.72 5.19 -32.65
CA GLY A 70 -2.92 6.21 -33.68
C GLY A 70 -3.24 7.62 -33.18
N PHE A 71 -3.02 7.93 -31.90
CA PHE A 71 -3.22 9.29 -31.37
C PHE A 71 -2.04 10.20 -31.70
N LYS A 72 -2.30 11.51 -31.87
CA LYS A 72 -1.24 12.52 -32.12
C LYS A 72 -0.27 12.63 -30.95
N GLY A 73 -0.75 12.38 -29.73
CA GLY A 73 0.09 12.46 -28.55
C GLY A 73 -0.53 11.97 -27.26
N VAL A 74 0.27 12.05 -26.20
CA VAL A 74 -0.10 11.65 -24.86
C VAL A 74 0.43 12.66 -23.86
N LYS A 75 -0.41 13.06 -22.90
CA LYS A 75 0.00 13.80 -21.70
C LYS A 75 -0.03 12.83 -20.52
N ILE A 76 1.12 12.63 -19.89
CA ILE A 76 1.27 11.67 -18.79
C ILE A 76 1.73 12.43 -17.56
N GLN A 77 0.90 12.40 -16.53
CA GLN A 77 1.24 12.86 -15.19
C GLN A 77 1.52 11.64 -14.32
N PHE A 78 2.76 11.52 -13.86
CA PHE A 78 3.12 10.52 -12.87
C PHE A 78 2.98 11.08 -11.47
N GLN A 79 2.45 10.25 -10.57
CA GLN A 79 2.33 10.56 -9.15
C GLN A 79 3.10 9.51 -8.37
N GLU A 80 4.07 9.94 -7.58
CA GLU A 80 4.80 9.03 -6.71
C GLU A 80 3.86 8.54 -5.61
N GLN A 81 3.56 7.24 -5.64
CA GLN A 81 2.82 6.59 -4.57
C GLN A 81 3.84 6.02 -3.59
N ARG A 82 4.16 6.81 -2.54
CA ARG A 82 4.91 6.30 -1.39
C ARG A 82 4.16 5.11 -0.84
N LYS A 83 4.74 3.92 -1.01
CA LYS A 83 4.23 2.64 -0.51
C LYS A 83 3.77 2.75 0.95
N ILE A 84 2.46 2.88 1.17
CA ILE A 84 1.79 2.26 2.33
C ILE A 84 1.37 0.84 1.90
N ASP A 85 2.27 0.12 1.24
CA ASP A 85 1.96 -1.18 0.61
C ASP A 85 2.01 -2.35 1.59
N SER A 86 2.35 -2.14 2.87
CA SER A 86 2.57 -3.25 3.81
C SER A 86 1.36 -3.60 4.69
N ILE A 87 0.39 -2.69 4.85
CA ILE A 87 -0.71 -2.88 5.81
C ILE A 87 -2.06 -3.12 5.12
N ILE A 88 -2.37 -2.39 4.04
CA ILE A 88 -3.70 -2.40 3.42
C ILE A 88 -3.89 -3.60 2.47
N ASN A 89 -2.81 -4.08 1.84
CA ASN A 89 -2.85 -5.24 0.93
C ASN A 89 -2.71 -6.60 1.64
N ARG A 90 -2.46 -6.62 2.96
CA ARG A 90 -2.51 -7.85 3.74
C ARG A 90 -3.92 -8.02 4.28
N LYS A 91 -4.50 -9.23 4.20
CA LYS A 91 -5.78 -9.59 4.85
C LYS A 91 -5.63 -9.61 6.39
N VAL A 92 -5.23 -8.49 6.99
CA VAL A 92 -5.14 -8.30 8.43
C VAL A 92 -6.33 -7.43 8.84
N LYS A 93 -7.14 -7.93 9.75
CA LYS A 93 -8.20 -7.14 10.38
C LYS A 93 -7.62 -6.41 11.59
N PHE A 94 -7.77 -5.09 11.63
CA PHE A 94 -7.34 -4.28 12.75
C PHE A 94 -8.51 -4.03 13.69
N ILE A 95 -8.31 -4.30 14.98
CA ILE A 95 -9.24 -3.94 16.05
C ILE A 95 -8.51 -2.93 16.92
N VAL A 96 -8.97 -1.67 16.88
CA VAL A 96 -8.38 -0.60 17.67
C VAL A 96 -9.18 -0.42 18.95
N ILE A 97 -8.53 -0.61 20.09
CA ILE A 97 -9.10 -0.36 21.41
C ILE A 97 -8.53 0.95 21.94
N THR A 98 -9.39 1.97 22.08
CA THR A 98 -9.02 3.31 22.52
C THR A 98 -9.88 3.77 23.69
N SER A 99 -9.43 4.78 24.43
CA SER A 99 -10.21 5.47 25.45
C SER A 99 -9.61 6.85 25.72
N GLY A 100 -10.44 7.81 26.15
CA GLY A 100 -9.98 9.12 26.59
C GLY A 100 -9.48 9.21 28.05
N LYS A 101 -9.46 8.12 28.84
CA LYS A 101 -9.14 8.16 30.27
C LYS A 101 -8.25 6.98 30.73
N GLY A 102 -7.45 7.20 31.78
CA GLY A 102 -6.67 6.16 32.46
C GLY A 102 -7.57 5.21 33.26
N GLY A 103 -7.14 3.96 33.46
CA GLY A 103 -7.81 3.00 34.36
C GLY A 103 -9.10 2.34 33.86
N VAL A 104 -9.60 2.65 32.66
CA VAL A 104 -10.87 2.11 32.13
C VAL A 104 -10.80 0.65 31.63
N GLY A 105 -9.69 -0.05 31.83
CA GLY A 105 -9.55 -1.46 31.44
C GLY A 105 -9.26 -1.73 29.95
N LYS A 106 -8.79 -0.73 29.18
CA LYS A 106 -8.39 -0.90 27.76
C LYS A 106 -7.51 -2.14 27.54
N SER A 107 -6.39 -2.20 28.25
CA SER A 107 -5.39 -3.26 28.08
C SER A 107 -5.92 -4.63 28.49
N THR A 108 -6.77 -4.68 29.52
CA THR A 108 -7.47 -5.91 29.95
C THR A 108 -8.41 -6.42 28.86
N ILE A 109 -9.21 -5.55 28.25
CA ILE A 109 -10.10 -5.92 27.15
C ILE A 109 -9.30 -6.35 25.92
N SER A 110 -8.25 -5.59 25.56
CA SER A 110 -7.36 -5.93 24.44
C SER A 110 -6.75 -7.33 24.59
N ALA A 111 -6.23 -7.66 25.79
CA ALA A 111 -5.66 -8.97 26.08
C ALA A 111 -6.71 -10.09 25.98
N ASN A 112 -7.91 -9.90 26.53
CA ASN A 112 -8.98 -10.88 26.47
C ASN A 112 -9.52 -11.12 25.05
N ILE A 113 -9.68 -10.06 24.26
CA ILE A 113 -10.08 -10.18 22.84
C ILE A 113 -9.00 -10.95 22.07
N ALA A 114 -7.73 -10.62 22.27
CA ALA A 114 -6.63 -11.34 21.63
C ALA A 114 -6.64 -12.83 22.00
N TYR A 115 -6.79 -13.14 23.29
CA TYR A 115 -6.89 -14.52 23.77
C TYR A 115 -8.08 -15.28 23.17
N ALA A 116 -9.27 -14.67 23.13
CA ALA A 116 -10.47 -15.28 22.56
C ALA A 116 -10.34 -15.55 21.06
N LEU A 117 -9.72 -14.64 20.30
CA LEU A 117 -9.45 -14.83 18.87
C LEU A 117 -8.43 -15.95 18.63
N THR A 118 -7.38 -16.01 19.44
CA THR A 118 -6.39 -17.10 19.39
C THR A 118 -7.03 -18.45 19.70
N ARG A 119 -7.91 -18.52 20.72
CA ARG A 119 -8.72 -19.72 21.04
C ARG A 119 -9.62 -20.17 19.88
N LYS A 120 -10.03 -19.26 19.00
CA LYS A 120 -10.78 -19.55 17.77
C LYS A 120 -9.88 -19.88 16.56
N GLY A 121 -8.58 -20.15 16.79
CA GLY A 121 -7.63 -20.53 15.74
C GLY A 121 -7.15 -19.39 14.85
N GLN A 122 -7.39 -18.12 15.23
CA GLN A 122 -6.92 -16.97 14.46
C GLN A 122 -5.44 -16.69 14.76
N LYS A 123 -4.71 -16.19 13.74
CA LYS A 123 -3.38 -15.61 13.95
C LYS A 123 -3.55 -14.19 14.46
N VAL A 124 -3.16 -13.94 15.70
CA VAL A 124 -3.35 -12.66 16.39
C VAL A 124 -2.01 -12.03 16.72
N GLY A 125 -1.85 -10.75 16.37
CA GLY A 125 -0.82 -9.88 16.93
C GLY A 125 -1.46 -8.90 17.89
N LEU A 126 -0.83 -8.66 19.04
CA LEU A 126 -1.27 -7.67 20.02
C LEU A 126 -0.16 -6.63 20.18
N ILE A 127 -0.52 -5.36 20.02
CA ILE A 127 0.40 -4.23 20.08
C ILE A 127 -0.14 -3.26 21.13
N ASP A 128 0.73 -2.88 22.07
CA ASP A 128 0.47 -1.78 22.99
C ASP A 128 1.09 -0.51 22.41
N ALA A 129 0.26 0.48 22.09
CA ALA A 129 0.70 1.77 21.54
C ALA A 129 0.89 2.85 22.62
N ASP A 130 0.73 2.48 23.90
CA ASP A 130 0.99 3.39 25.02
C ASP A 130 2.51 3.48 25.29
N ILE A 131 3.10 4.63 24.96
CA ILE A 131 4.55 4.88 25.06
C ILE A 131 5.01 5.00 26.52
N TYR A 132 4.14 5.50 27.41
CA TYR A 132 4.53 5.86 28.79
C TYR A 132 3.94 4.90 29.84
N GLY A 133 2.89 4.15 29.50
CA GLY A 133 2.11 3.35 30.44
C GLY A 133 1.79 1.93 29.95
N SER A 134 2.66 1.33 29.13
CA SER A 134 2.39 0.01 28.55
C SER A 134 2.03 -1.02 29.62
N SER A 135 0.86 -1.63 29.49
CA SER A 135 0.30 -2.55 30.49
C SER A 135 0.20 -3.98 29.97
N ILE A 136 0.23 -4.17 28.64
CA ILE A 136 0.13 -5.49 28.02
C ILE A 136 1.26 -6.43 28.43
N PRO A 137 2.55 -6.03 28.45
CA PRO A 137 3.62 -6.94 28.86
C PRO A 137 3.40 -7.50 30.27
N LYS A 138 2.95 -6.65 31.20
CA LYS A 138 2.63 -7.03 32.57
C LYS A 138 1.42 -7.97 32.65
N ILE A 139 0.36 -7.71 31.89
CA ILE A 139 -0.86 -8.54 31.88
C ILE A 139 -0.57 -9.95 31.35
N LEU A 140 0.35 -10.06 30.38
CA LEU A 140 0.70 -11.32 29.73
C LEU A 140 1.91 -12.02 30.37
N ASP A 141 2.44 -11.47 31.48
CA ASP A 141 3.65 -11.96 32.14
C ASP A 141 4.86 -12.09 31.18
N VAL A 142 4.98 -11.15 30.24
CA VAL A 142 6.08 -11.08 29.29
C VAL A 142 7.24 -10.32 29.94
N PRO A 143 8.49 -10.84 29.87
CA PRO A 143 9.65 -10.17 30.44
C PRO A 143 9.81 -8.74 29.92
N HIS A 144 10.05 -7.79 30.84
CA HIS A 144 10.37 -6.41 30.47
C HIS A 144 11.70 -6.36 29.74
N SER A 145 11.62 -6.33 28.42
CA SER A 145 12.75 -6.17 27.52
C SER A 145 12.35 -5.30 26.35
N TYR A 146 13.34 -4.64 25.75
CA TYR A 146 13.09 -3.79 24.60
C TYR A 146 12.69 -4.66 23.38
N PRO A 147 11.73 -4.20 22.55
CA PRO A 147 11.42 -4.88 21.31
C PRO A 147 12.67 -4.95 20.44
N ARG A 148 12.93 -6.13 19.88
CA ARG A 148 14.06 -6.32 18.96
C ARG A 148 13.63 -6.06 17.53
N GLY A 149 14.57 -5.58 16.72
CA GLY A 149 14.38 -5.36 15.29
C GLY A 149 15.14 -6.38 14.45
N THR A 150 14.63 -6.68 13.26
CA THR A 150 15.40 -7.31 12.19
C THR A 150 16.21 -6.26 11.42
N ALA A 151 17.20 -6.69 10.64
CA ALA A 151 18.03 -5.79 9.82
C ALA A 151 17.21 -4.99 8.78
N ASP A 152 16.07 -5.53 8.35
CA ASP A 152 15.11 -4.86 7.45
C ASP A 152 14.05 -4.02 8.19
N GLY A 153 14.26 -3.73 9.48
CA GLY A 153 13.44 -2.79 10.25
C GLY A 153 12.09 -3.35 10.72
N LYS A 154 11.92 -4.68 10.82
CA LYS A 154 10.69 -5.28 11.36
C LYS A 154 10.84 -5.58 12.85
N ILE A 155 9.74 -5.44 13.59
CA ILE A 155 9.68 -5.83 15.00
C ILE A 155 9.67 -7.36 15.10
N ILE A 156 10.54 -7.91 15.95
CA ILE A 156 10.54 -9.32 16.35
C ILE A 156 9.56 -9.45 17.53
N PRO A 157 8.41 -10.14 17.37
CA PRO A 157 7.44 -10.28 18.44
C PRO A 157 7.98 -11.08 19.62
N PHE A 158 7.51 -10.76 20.82
CA PHE A 158 7.61 -11.65 21.98
C PHE A 158 6.79 -12.91 21.72
N LYS A 159 7.30 -14.05 22.20
CA LYS A 159 6.66 -15.37 22.06
C LYS A 159 6.04 -15.79 23.38
#